data_AF-A0A0C4EZS3-F1
#
_entry.id   AF-A0A0C4EZS3-F1
#
_cell.length_a   1.000
_cell.length_b   1.000
_cell.length_c   1.000
_cell.angle_alpha   90.00
_cell.angle_beta   90.00
_cell.angle_gamma   90.00
#
_symmetry.space_group_name_H-M   'P 1'
#
loop_
_entity.id
_entity.type
_entity.pdbx_description
1 polymer ?
#
loop_
_entity_poly.entity_id
_entity_poly.type
_entity_poly.pdbx_seq_one_letter_code
_entity_poly.pdbx_strand_id
1 'polypeptide(L)'
;MGFKLLSAFVALLFISNRSPEVQAAIAAADRADLGPLSPGARAVGHMRPPESPRPLRMFSDKLVVHDVSDDQIKQIRDAGFKQLHSIPPPENFDGLALPVIRGNGVYYQRHPDMQELWNDFQTLQADKKEPLEDYFAKDLEWDGDYPKNEEPKMTDEKYVNNKKWVQFKEAKYPIELPPGTKHVHCFIRGPVITPTCFDLLRADEPKPAEFDIWQKNLPAYIKFINAHDYFGTTVELTESARSKNFAADLREVNGSLDLQQDLTINDEEVQAANEYRKAIQVYLEKMQTYPNAAKKALAAAKAIKRPHLERAKRAMQWATRHINRLAEAKFPDQKVNWFTASPDIRSYHLAVVHMLVEENAEGVEAGLHAFDDADAGEHAILAVP
;
A
#
# COMPACT_ATOMS: atom_id res chain seq x y z
N MET A 1 24.56 -46.61 -4.85
CA MET A 1 23.81 -45.54 -5.56
C MET A 1 23.21 -44.52 -4.57
N GLY A 2 23.99 -43.97 -3.61
CA GLY A 2 23.42 -43.19 -2.49
C GLY A 2 23.38 -41.66 -2.66
N PHE A 3 24.28 -41.07 -3.45
CA PHE A 3 24.48 -39.61 -3.46
C PHE A 3 23.64 -38.82 -4.47
N LYS A 4 23.02 -39.46 -5.47
CA LYS A 4 22.18 -38.77 -6.47
C LYS A 4 20.74 -38.49 -5.99
N LEU A 5 20.26 -39.22 -4.99
CA LEU A 5 18.95 -38.98 -4.36
C LEU A 5 19.02 -37.86 -3.31
N LEU A 6 20.14 -37.73 -2.59
CA LEU A 6 20.31 -36.66 -1.60
C LEU A 6 20.38 -35.27 -2.25
N SER A 7 21.07 -35.14 -3.39
CA SER A 7 21.10 -33.89 -4.16
C SER A 7 19.75 -33.54 -4.79
N ALA A 8 18.96 -34.54 -5.20
CA ALA A 8 17.58 -34.31 -5.65
C ALA A 8 16.65 -33.86 -4.49
N PHE A 9 16.83 -34.40 -3.28
CA PHE A 9 16.09 -33.98 -2.08
C PHE A 9 16.48 -32.57 -1.62
N VAL A 10 17.77 -32.22 -1.65
CA VAL A 10 18.24 -30.85 -1.33
C VAL A 10 17.77 -29.85 -2.39
N ALA A 11 17.74 -30.23 -3.68
CA ALA A 11 17.17 -29.39 -4.73
C ALA A 11 15.65 -29.19 -4.54
N LEU A 12 14.90 -30.23 -4.19
CA LEU A 12 13.47 -30.11 -3.87
C LEU A 12 13.22 -29.25 -2.62
N LEU A 13 14.05 -29.35 -1.58
CA LEU A 13 14.00 -28.48 -0.41
C LEU A 13 14.30 -27.00 -0.73
N PHE A 14 15.06 -26.72 -1.80
CA PHE A 14 15.25 -25.36 -2.32
C PHE A 14 14.10 -24.89 -3.23
N ILE A 15 13.48 -25.79 -4.01
CA ILE A 15 12.29 -25.48 -4.83
C ILE A 15 11.05 -25.24 -3.95
N SER A 16 10.95 -25.85 -2.76
CA SER A 16 9.84 -25.67 -1.82
C SER A 16 9.93 -24.42 -0.94
N ASN A 17 10.94 -23.55 -1.11
CA ASN A 17 11.10 -22.38 -0.26
C ASN A 17 10.43 -21.13 -0.87
N ARG A 18 9.43 -20.59 -0.17
CA ARG A 18 8.57 -19.43 -0.52
C ARG A 18 7.51 -19.71 -1.60
N SER A 19 6.36 -20.22 -1.16
CA SER A 19 5.08 -19.99 -1.86
C SER A 19 4.36 -18.78 -1.24
N PRO A 20 4.14 -17.68 -1.98
CA PRO A 20 3.19 -16.62 -1.63
C PRO A 20 1.71 -17.05 -1.81
N GLU A 21 1.43 -18.16 -2.49
CA GLU A 21 0.07 -18.73 -2.63
C GLU A 21 -0.48 -19.08 -1.25
N VAL A 22 0.41 -19.50 -0.36
CA VAL A 22 0.17 -19.72 1.06
C VAL A 22 -0.21 -18.42 1.80
N GLN A 23 0.27 -17.24 1.38
CA GLN A 23 -0.19 -15.93 1.86
C GLN A 23 -1.51 -15.47 1.23
N ALA A 24 -1.74 -15.74 -0.05
CA ALA A 24 -3.02 -15.45 -0.72
C ALA A 24 -4.17 -16.32 -0.19
N ALA A 25 -3.89 -17.58 0.16
CA ALA A 25 -4.83 -18.48 0.81
C ALA A 25 -5.25 -18.00 2.21
N ILE A 26 -4.42 -17.23 2.92
CA ILE A 26 -4.81 -16.60 4.20
C ILE A 26 -5.98 -15.64 3.97
N ALA A 27 -5.83 -14.76 2.98
CA ALA A 27 -6.79 -13.69 2.73
C ALA A 27 -8.10 -14.23 2.11
N ALA A 28 -8.01 -15.26 1.27
CA ALA A 28 -9.16 -15.93 0.69
C ALA A 28 -9.95 -16.81 1.68
N ALA A 29 -9.31 -17.34 2.73
CA ALA A 29 -9.91 -18.38 3.57
C ALA A 29 -10.51 -17.90 4.91
N ASP A 30 -10.50 -16.59 5.19
CA ASP A 30 -10.84 -16.01 6.52
C ASP A 30 -12.09 -15.09 6.49
N ARG A 31 -12.87 -15.09 5.39
CA ARG A 31 -13.96 -14.12 5.16
C ARG A 31 -15.31 -14.78 4.84
N ALA A 32 -16.05 -15.12 5.90
CA ALA A 32 -17.48 -15.42 5.83
C ALA A 32 -18.38 -14.17 5.90
N ASP A 33 -17.81 -13.03 6.33
CA ASP A 33 -18.51 -11.75 6.54
C ASP A 33 -18.37 -10.75 5.38
N LEU A 34 -17.62 -11.08 4.33
CA LEU A 34 -17.70 -10.37 3.05
C LEU A 34 -18.52 -11.22 2.09
N GLY A 35 -19.39 -10.57 1.31
CA GLY A 35 -20.38 -11.22 0.45
C GLY A 35 -19.79 -12.17 -0.61
N PRO A 36 -20.65 -12.92 -1.32
CA PRO A 36 -20.22 -13.94 -2.27
C PRO A 36 -19.24 -13.37 -3.31
N LEU A 37 -18.19 -14.15 -3.60
CA LEU A 37 -17.26 -13.87 -4.69
C LEU A 37 -18.05 -13.62 -5.97
N SER A 38 -17.76 -12.51 -6.68
CA SER A 38 -18.52 -12.08 -7.84
C SER A 38 -18.62 -13.20 -8.89
N PRO A 39 -19.82 -13.55 -9.40
CA PRO A 39 -20.00 -14.54 -10.45
C PRO A 39 -19.49 -13.99 -11.79
N GLY A 40 -18.17 -14.01 -11.95
CA GLY A 40 -17.45 -13.29 -13.01
C GLY A 40 -15.94 -13.19 -12.75
N ALA A 41 -15.48 -13.47 -11.52
CA ALA A 41 -14.07 -13.53 -11.15
C ALA A 41 -13.31 -14.64 -11.91
N ARG A 42 -12.93 -14.37 -13.16
CA ARG A 42 -11.92 -15.16 -13.87
C ARG A 42 -10.59 -15.02 -13.13
N ALA A 43 -9.88 -16.12 -12.96
CA ALA A 43 -8.46 -16.07 -12.63
C ALA A 43 -7.74 -15.44 -13.84
N VAL A 44 -7.54 -14.12 -13.80
CA VAL A 44 -6.75 -13.40 -14.79
C VAL A 44 -5.37 -14.04 -14.78
N GLY A 45 -4.95 -14.53 -15.96
CA GLY A 45 -3.98 -15.61 -16.07
C GLY A 45 -2.65 -15.34 -15.37
N HIS A 46 -1.98 -16.41 -14.93
CA HIS A 46 -0.64 -16.33 -14.37
C HIS A 46 0.27 -15.48 -15.27
N MET A 47 0.76 -14.34 -14.78
CA MET A 47 1.99 -13.77 -15.32
C MET A 47 3.07 -14.85 -15.17
N ARG A 48 3.55 -15.41 -16.28
CA ARG A 48 4.77 -16.21 -16.25
C ARG A 48 5.86 -15.32 -15.64
N PRO A 49 6.59 -15.76 -14.60
CA PRO A 49 7.83 -15.07 -14.24
C PRO A 49 8.74 -15.09 -15.48
N PRO A 50 9.40 -13.97 -15.82
CA PRO A 50 10.30 -13.95 -16.97
C PRO A 50 11.38 -15.03 -16.79
N GLU A 51 11.55 -15.89 -17.80
CA GLU A 51 12.46 -17.05 -17.76
C GLU A 51 13.94 -16.63 -17.71
N SER A 52 14.23 -15.33 -17.81
CA SER A 52 15.54 -14.73 -17.70
C SER A 52 15.61 -13.77 -16.50
N PRO A 53 16.74 -13.73 -15.76
CA PRO A 53 16.96 -12.70 -14.76
C PRO A 53 16.87 -11.34 -15.46
N ARG A 54 15.98 -10.46 -14.97
CA ARG A 54 15.85 -9.11 -15.51
C ARG A 54 17.24 -8.45 -15.49
N PRO A 55 17.73 -7.87 -16.60
CA PRO A 55 19.03 -7.22 -16.59
C PRO A 55 19.06 -6.16 -15.50
N LEU A 56 20.22 -5.96 -14.88
CA LEU A 56 20.46 -5.00 -13.81
C LEU A 56 19.86 -3.63 -14.17
N ARG A 57 18.64 -3.36 -13.69
CA ARG A 57 18.13 -2.00 -13.53
C ARG A 57 18.93 -1.42 -12.38
N MET A 58 20.06 -0.79 -12.72
CA MET A 58 20.62 0.22 -11.84
C MET A 58 19.57 1.33 -11.77
N PHE A 59 19.17 1.70 -10.56
CA PHE A 59 18.57 3.02 -10.34
C PHE A 59 19.57 4.04 -10.87
N SER A 60 19.13 5.04 -11.64
CA SER A 60 20.07 6.00 -12.21
C SER A 60 20.80 6.75 -11.10
N ASP A 61 22.04 7.18 -11.36
CA ASP A 61 22.91 7.89 -10.39
C ASP A 61 22.29 9.20 -9.85
N LYS A 62 21.11 9.59 -10.35
CA LYS A 62 20.34 10.77 -9.97
C LYS A 62 19.35 10.52 -8.82
N LEU A 63 19.09 9.26 -8.48
CA LEU A 63 18.05 8.86 -7.53
C LEU A 63 18.62 8.80 -6.10
N VAL A 64 18.03 9.53 -5.13
CA VAL A 64 18.45 9.53 -3.71
C VAL A 64 17.32 9.06 -2.77
N VAL A 65 17.43 7.86 -2.18
CA VAL A 65 16.39 7.28 -1.30
C VAL A 65 16.42 7.86 0.13
N HIS A 66 15.32 7.68 0.86
CA HIS A 66 15.24 7.88 2.31
C HIS A 66 14.92 6.54 3.00
N ASP A 67 15.59 6.25 4.12
CA ASP A 67 15.27 5.19 5.10
C ASP A 67 15.41 3.71 4.67
N VAL A 68 16.05 3.40 3.53
CA VAL A 68 16.23 2.03 3.04
C VAL A 68 17.67 1.79 2.58
N SER A 69 18.27 0.63 2.88
CA SER A 69 19.62 0.29 2.41
C SER A 69 19.63 -0.24 0.97
N ASP A 70 20.77 -0.12 0.28
CA ASP A 70 20.98 -0.70 -1.07
C ASP A 70 20.64 -2.20 -1.13
N ASP A 71 20.88 -2.94 -0.06
CA ASP A 71 20.59 -4.38 0.01
C ASP A 71 19.11 -4.67 0.23
N GLN A 72 18.39 -3.83 0.99
CA GLN A 72 16.93 -3.90 1.03
C GLN A 72 16.35 -3.55 -0.35
N ILE A 73 16.83 -2.51 -1.01
CA ILE A 73 16.40 -2.12 -2.37
C ILE A 73 16.61 -3.27 -3.37
N LYS A 74 17.73 -4.00 -3.30
CA LYS A 74 17.95 -5.22 -4.10
C LYS A 74 16.93 -6.32 -3.75
N GLN A 75 16.74 -6.64 -2.46
CA GLN A 75 15.77 -7.66 -2.03
C GLN A 75 14.35 -7.39 -2.52
N ILE A 76 13.99 -6.10 -2.55
CA ILE A 76 12.69 -5.60 -2.97
C ILE A 76 12.52 -5.69 -4.49
N ARG A 77 13.51 -5.22 -5.26
CA ARG A 77 13.57 -5.39 -6.72
C ARG A 77 13.50 -6.86 -7.15
N ASP A 78 14.13 -7.74 -6.36
CA ASP A 78 14.23 -9.17 -6.63
C ASP A 78 13.05 -9.96 -6.04
N ALA A 79 12.11 -9.29 -5.36
CA ALA A 79 10.86 -9.91 -4.92
C ALA A 79 9.91 -10.11 -6.11
N GLY A 80 9.44 -11.34 -6.31
CA GLY A 80 8.45 -11.63 -7.34
C GLY A 80 7.14 -10.87 -7.10
N PHE A 81 6.55 -10.35 -8.18
CA PHE A 81 5.24 -9.68 -8.15
C PHE A 81 4.18 -10.63 -7.57
N LYS A 82 3.58 -10.23 -6.45
CA LYS A 82 2.52 -10.99 -5.77
C LYS A 82 1.16 -10.47 -6.26
N GLN A 83 0.41 -11.30 -6.97
CA GLN A 83 -1.00 -11.01 -7.23
C GLN A 83 -1.75 -11.02 -5.88
N LEU A 84 -2.39 -9.90 -5.53
CA LEU A 84 -3.28 -9.82 -4.38
C LEU A 84 -4.67 -10.33 -4.79
N HIS A 85 -5.43 -10.84 -3.82
CA HIS A 85 -6.86 -11.09 -4.05
C HIS A 85 -7.60 -9.76 -4.22
N SER A 86 -8.65 -9.75 -5.02
CA SER A 86 -9.58 -8.63 -5.10
C SER A 86 -10.62 -8.68 -3.98
N ILE A 87 -11.10 -7.51 -3.57
CA ILE A 87 -12.41 -7.35 -2.95
C ILE A 87 -13.28 -6.48 -3.86
N PRO A 88 -14.60 -6.72 -3.96
CA PRO A 88 -15.47 -5.84 -4.70
C PRO A 88 -15.50 -4.45 -4.04
N PRO A 89 -15.68 -3.36 -4.82
CA PRO A 89 -16.01 -2.07 -4.25
C PRO A 89 -17.35 -2.14 -3.48
N PRO A 90 -17.55 -1.29 -2.46
CA PRO A 90 -18.86 -1.08 -1.85
C PRO A 90 -19.84 -0.44 -2.84
N GLU A 91 -21.14 -0.45 -2.52
CA GLU A 91 -22.20 0.12 -3.38
C GLU A 91 -22.15 1.65 -3.49
N ASN A 92 -21.52 2.34 -2.52
CA ASN A 92 -21.45 3.81 -2.46
C ASN A 92 -20.14 4.28 -1.81
N PHE A 93 -19.87 5.59 -1.95
CA PHE A 93 -18.65 6.23 -1.46
C PHE A 93 -18.40 6.02 0.04
N ASP A 94 -19.41 6.24 0.90
CA ASP A 94 -19.24 6.14 2.36
C ASP A 94 -18.85 4.72 2.80
N GLY A 95 -19.28 3.70 2.05
CA GLY A 95 -18.85 2.32 2.23
C GLY A 95 -17.34 2.08 2.08
N LEU A 96 -16.60 2.95 1.39
CA LEU A 96 -15.14 2.84 1.20
C LEU A 96 -14.35 3.13 2.48
N ALA A 97 -14.88 3.96 3.37
CA ALA A 97 -14.11 4.48 4.51
C ALA A 97 -13.65 3.38 5.45
N LEU A 98 -14.54 2.45 5.83
CA LEU A 98 -14.22 1.39 6.78
C LEU A 98 -13.22 0.35 6.23
N PRO A 99 -13.34 -0.17 4.99
CA PRO A 99 -12.29 -0.98 4.38
C PRO A 99 -10.95 -0.24 4.27
N VAL A 100 -10.94 1.02 3.82
CA VAL A 100 -9.70 1.80 3.67
C VAL A 100 -9.01 1.97 5.02
N ILE A 101 -9.69 2.43 6.08
CA ILE A 101 -9.05 2.59 7.39
C ILE A 101 -8.65 1.27 8.05
N ARG A 102 -9.19 0.12 7.63
CA ARG A 102 -8.72 -1.20 8.07
C ARG A 102 -7.38 -1.60 7.44
N GLY A 103 -6.98 -0.98 6.33
CA GLY A 103 -5.87 -1.39 5.49
C GLY A 103 -6.27 -2.23 4.26
N ASN A 104 -7.56 -2.32 3.95
CA ASN A 104 -8.05 -3.13 2.82
C ASN A 104 -8.12 -2.37 1.48
N GLY A 105 -7.82 -1.07 1.44
CA GLY A 105 -7.88 -0.27 0.21
C GLY A 105 -7.01 -0.84 -0.93
N VAL A 106 -5.87 -1.44 -0.58
CA VAL A 106 -4.94 -2.11 -1.52
C VAL A 106 -5.52 -3.35 -2.23
N TYR A 107 -6.68 -3.84 -1.79
CA TYR A 107 -7.37 -4.99 -2.41
C TYR A 107 -8.44 -4.60 -3.43
N TYR A 108 -8.75 -3.31 -3.56
CA TYR A 108 -9.52 -2.84 -4.72
C TYR A 108 -8.67 -2.98 -5.98
N GLN A 109 -9.15 -3.74 -6.94
CA GLN A 109 -8.49 -3.99 -8.22
C GLN A 109 -9.14 -3.18 -9.33
N ARG A 110 -8.53 -3.17 -10.52
CA ARG A 110 -9.13 -2.58 -11.72
C ARG A 110 -10.19 -3.54 -12.30
N HIS A 111 -11.17 -2.98 -13.02
CA HIS A 111 -11.99 -3.77 -13.93
C HIS A 111 -11.06 -4.52 -14.93
N PRO A 112 -11.38 -5.77 -15.36
CA PRO A 112 -10.49 -6.56 -16.21
C PRO A 112 -9.93 -5.82 -17.44
N ASP A 113 -10.76 -5.06 -18.16
CA ASP A 113 -10.34 -4.34 -19.37
C ASP A 113 -9.35 -3.20 -19.03
N MET A 114 -9.57 -2.51 -17.91
CA MET A 114 -8.64 -1.49 -17.40
C MET A 114 -7.35 -2.11 -16.82
N GLN A 115 -7.42 -3.36 -16.35
CA GLN A 115 -6.23 -4.13 -15.97
C GLN A 115 -5.42 -4.55 -17.22
N GLU A 116 -6.07 -4.87 -18.34
CA GLU A 116 -5.42 -5.15 -19.62
C GLU A 116 -4.68 -3.92 -20.15
N LEU A 117 -5.34 -2.76 -20.23
CA LEU A 117 -4.71 -1.48 -20.60
C LEU A 117 -3.51 -1.11 -19.71
N TRP A 118 -3.58 -1.43 -18.41
CA TRP A 118 -2.44 -1.27 -17.50
C TRP A 118 -1.30 -2.25 -17.80
N ASN A 119 -1.60 -3.53 -18.07
CA ASN A 119 -0.61 -4.54 -18.40
C ASN A 119 0.12 -4.20 -19.72
N ASP A 120 -0.61 -3.72 -20.73
CA ASP A 120 -0.05 -3.27 -22.01
C ASP A 120 0.88 -2.07 -21.83
N PHE A 121 0.47 -1.10 -21.01
CA PHE A 121 1.31 0.02 -20.62
C PHE A 121 2.59 -0.46 -19.89
N GLN A 122 2.48 -1.37 -18.93
CA GLN A 122 3.67 -1.93 -18.25
C GLN A 122 4.60 -2.65 -19.23
N THR A 123 4.06 -3.36 -20.21
CA THR A 123 4.82 -4.06 -21.25
C THR A 123 5.55 -3.07 -22.16
N LEU A 124 4.86 -2.04 -22.64
CA LEU A 124 5.44 -0.97 -23.46
C LEU A 124 6.60 -0.25 -22.75
N GLN A 125 6.50 -0.01 -21.44
CA GLN A 125 7.59 0.59 -20.66
C GLN A 125 8.75 -0.38 -20.43
N ALA A 126 8.47 -1.68 -20.26
CA ALA A 126 9.50 -2.71 -20.19
C ALA A 126 10.31 -2.81 -21.49
N ASP A 127 9.64 -2.74 -22.65
CA ASP A 127 10.27 -2.78 -23.99
C ASP A 127 11.14 -1.55 -24.26
N LYS A 128 10.67 -0.36 -23.85
CA LYS A 128 11.47 0.89 -23.84
C LYS A 128 12.66 0.84 -22.87
N LYS A 129 12.70 -0.16 -21.98
CA LYS A 129 13.66 -0.30 -20.86
C LYS A 129 13.62 0.87 -19.88
N GLU A 130 12.49 1.59 -19.82
CA GLU A 130 12.27 2.72 -18.94
C GLU A 130 11.73 2.23 -17.58
N PRO A 131 12.29 2.69 -16.44
CA PRO A 131 11.66 2.57 -15.13
C PRO A 131 10.31 3.31 -15.09
N LEU A 132 9.33 2.77 -14.34
CA LEU A 132 8.05 3.47 -14.17
C LEU A 132 8.26 4.78 -13.41
N GLU A 133 9.22 4.78 -12.50
CA GLU A 133 9.74 5.90 -11.75
C GLU A 133 10.21 7.04 -12.66
N ASP A 134 11.01 6.72 -13.68
CA ASP A 134 11.55 7.71 -14.63
C ASP A 134 10.43 8.25 -15.54
N TYR A 135 9.49 7.38 -15.96
CA TYR A 135 8.31 7.80 -16.70
C TYR A 135 7.45 8.79 -15.90
N PHE A 136 7.13 8.46 -14.64
CA PHE A 136 6.35 9.36 -13.78
C PHE A 136 7.15 10.63 -13.43
N ALA A 137 8.46 10.55 -13.23
CA ALA A 137 9.29 11.73 -13.01
C ALA A 137 9.21 12.70 -14.20
N LYS A 138 9.30 12.21 -15.44
CA LYS A 138 9.13 13.05 -16.64
C LYS A 138 7.73 13.62 -16.77
N ASP A 139 6.71 12.79 -16.59
CA ASP A 139 5.29 13.20 -16.63
C ASP A 139 4.98 14.27 -15.54
N LEU A 140 5.72 14.29 -14.44
CA LEU A 140 5.60 15.26 -13.35
C LEU A 140 6.60 16.43 -13.43
N GLU A 141 7.42 16.55 -14.48
CA GLU A 141 8.49 17.57 -14.59
C GLU A 141 9.52 17.51 -13.43
N TRP A 142 9.78 16.29 -12.93
CA TRP A 142 10.61 15.94 -11.77
C TRP A 142 11.87 15.13 -12.13
N ASP A 143 12.21 15.03 -13.41
CA ASP A 143 13.37 14.31 -13.96
C ASP A 143 14.72 15.08 -13.89
N GLY A 144 14.66 16.35 -13.50
CA GLY A 144 15.81 17.15 -13.06
C GLY A 144 16.29 16.82 -11.64
N ASP A 145 17.40 17.43 -11.23
CA ASP A 145 18.06 17.17 -9.94
C ASP A 145 17.11 17.29 -8.72
N TYR A 146 17.32 16.42 -7.73
CA TYR A 146 16.52 16.44 -6.50
C TYR A 146 16.90 17.64 -5.62
N PRO A 147 15.95 18.54 -5.27
CA PRO A 147 16.22 19.78 -4.56
C PRO A 147 16.37 19.58 -3.04
N LYS A 148 17.34 18.73 -2.64
CA LYS A 148 17.55 18.27 -1.25
C LYS A 148 17.63 19.37 -0.19
N ASN A 149 18.21 20.52 -0.54
CA ASN A 149 18.37 21.65 0.40
C ASN A 149 17.07 22.44 0.64
N GLU A 150 16.01 22.14 -0.12
CA GLU A 150 14.69 22.78 -0.03
C GLU A 150 13.60 21.82 0.46
N GLU A 151 13.99 20.61 0.90
CA GLU A 151 13.09 19.53 1.29
C GLU A 151 12.07 19.98 2.36
N PRO A 152 10.77 19.71 2.16
CA PRO A 152 9.75 20.05 3.13
C PRO A 152 10.00 19.26 4.42
N LYS A 153 10.09 19.96 5.56
CA LYS A 153 10.12 19.30 6.87
C LYS A 153 8.90 18.40 7.09
N MET A 154 7.80 18.71 6.42
CA MET A 154 6.54 17.98 6.43
C MET A 154 5.72 18.41 5.22
N THR A 155 5.09 17.45 4.53
CA THR A 155 4.16 17.75 3.44
C THR A 155 2.75 17.90 4.02
N ASP A 156 2.24 19.12 4.06
CA ASP A 156 0.88 19.49 4.53
C ASP A 156 0.16 20.41 3.54
N GLU A 157 -0.99 20.99 3.91
CA GLU A 157 -1.82 21.83 3.04
C GLU A 157 -1.06 22.98 2.36
N LYS A 158 0.04 23.47 2.96
CA LYS A 158 0.85 24.56 2.39
C LYS A 158 1.50 24.16 1.05
N TYR A 159 1.64 22.86 0.82
CA TYR A 159 2.26 22.31 -0.39
C TYR A 159 1.23 21.89 -1.44
N VAL A 160 -0.09 22.03 -1.21
CA VAL A 160 -1.16 21.55 -2.11
C VAL A 160 -1.06 22.09 -3.54
N ASN A 161 -0.58 23.32 -3.71
CA ASN A 161 -0.36 23.97 -5.01
C ASN A 161 1.12 24.02 -5.41
N ASN A 162 2.02 23.40 -4.63
CA ASN A 162 3.45 23.45 -4.86
C ASN A 162 3.90 22.29 -5.74
N LYS A 163 3.81 22.47 -7.07
CA LYS A 163 4.18 21.49 -8.09
C LYS A 163 5.59 20.89 -7.95
N LYS A 164 6.51 21.53 -7.21
CA LYS A 164 7.86 21.00 -6.93
C LYS A 164 7.83 19.79 -6.00
N TRP A 165 6.83 19.71 -5.12
CA TRP A 165 6.74 18.76 -4.01
C TRP A 165 5.46 17.92 -4.02
N VAL A 166 4.34 18.46 -4.49
CA VAL A 166 3.06 17.74 -4.58
C VAL A 166 2.39 18.01 -5.92
N GLN A 167 1.88 16.96 -6.54
CA GLN A 167 1.00 17.06 -7.70
C GLN A 167 -0.16 16.07 -7.60
N PHE A 168 -1.33 16.48 -8.07
CA PHE A 168 -2.53 15.64 -8.14
C PHE A 168 -2.86 15.41 -9.61
N LYS A 169 -2.98 14.15 -10.02
CA LYS A 169 -3.46 13.77 -11.35
C LYS A 169 -4.49 12.66 -11.22
N GLU A 170 -5.51 12.71 -12.05
CA GLU A 170 -6.46 11.60 -12.18
C GLU A 170 -5.72 10.32 -12.59
N ALA A 171 -6.12 9.19 -12.01
CA ALA A 171 -5.45 7.92 -12.24
C ALA A 171 -5.76 7.42 -13.65
N LYS A 172 -4.79 7.51 -14.56
CA LYS A 172 -4.91 7.05 -15.97
C LYS A 172 -5.43 5.60 -16.11
N TYR A 173 -5.16 4.76 -15.11
CA TYR A 173 -5.66 3.39 -15.02
C TYR A 173 -6.34 3.21 -13.66
N PRO A 174 -7.61 3.65 -13.52
CA PRO A 174 -8.30 3.67 -12.23
C PRO A 174 -8.58 2.25 -11.72
N ILE A 175 -8.75 2.13 -10.40
CA ILE A 175 -9.32 0.93 -9.79
C ILE A 175 -10.85 0.99 -9.90
N GLU A 176 -11.51 -0.16 -9.77
CA GLU A 176 -12.97 -0.26 -9.73
C GLU A 176 -13.49 0.38 -8.44
N LEU A 177 -14.48 1.27 -8.56
CA LEU A 177 -14.99 2.11 -7.47
C LEU A 177 -16.52 2.26 -7.58
N PRO A 178 -17.21 2.60 -6.48
CA PRO A 178 -18.63 2.91 -6.54
C PRO A 178 -18.91 4.10 -7.48
N PRO A 179 -20.10 4.14 -8.12
CA PRO A 179 -20.54 5.31 -8.90
C PRO A 179 -20.41 6.61 -8.11
N GLY A 180 -20.06 7.70 -8.79
CA GLY A 180 -19.81 8.99 -8.14
C GLY A 180 -18.49 9.04 -7.36
N THR A 181 -17.46 8.30 -7.79
CA THR A 181 -16.13 8.30 -7.15
C THR A 181 -15.00 8.43 -8.17
N LYS A 182 -14.15 9.46 -8.01
CA LYS A 182 -12.91 9.60 -8.80
C LYS A 182 -11.74 8.93 -8.11
N HIS A 183 -10.85 8.34 -8.92
CA HIS A 183 -9.54 7.90 -8.47
C HIS A 183 -8.47 8.93 -8.86
N VAL A 184 -7.85 9.57 -7.87
CA VAL A 184 -6.77 10.54 -8.05
C VAL A 184 -5.49 10.01 -7.42
N HIS A 185 -4.37 10.13 -8.12
CA HIS A 185 -3.04 9.95 -7.55
C HIS A 185 -2.53 11.30 -7.02
N CYS A 186 -2.24 11.36 -5.73
CA CYS A 186 -1.43 12.41 -5.12
C CYS A 186 0.02 11.94 -5.09
N PHE A 187 0.84 12.55 -5.95
CA PHE A 187 2.27 12.32 -6.04
C PHE A 187 2.99 13.27 -5.09
N ILE A 188 3.90 12.74 -4.26
CA ILE A 188 4.70 13.51 -3.29
C ILE A 188 6.19 13.27 -3.57
N ARG A 189 6.94 14.35 -3.81
CA ARG A 189 8.37 14.33 -4.17
C ARG A 189 9.30 14.39 -2.95
N GLY A 190 9.04 13.62 -1.89
CA GLY A 190 9.85 13.70 -0.67
C GLY A 190 9.37 12.76 0.44
N PRO A 191 10.01 12.80 1.62
CA PRO A 191 9.62 11.94 2.74
C PRO A 191 8.23 12.30 3.27
N VAL A 192 7.30 11.34 3.18
CA VAL A 192 5.90 11.53 3.59
C VAL A 192 5.74 11.55 5.12
N ILE A 193 6.56 10.78 5.84
CA ILE A 193 6.58 10.71 7.30
C ILE A 193 7.95 11.17 7.79
N THR A 194 7.96 12.26 8.54
CA THR A 194 9.15 12.88 9.12
C THR A 194 8.97 13.05 10.63
N PRO A 195 10.01 13.43 11.39
CA PRO A 195 9.85 13.79 12.80
C PRO A 195 8.80 14.90 13.03
N THR A 196 8.70 15.87 12.13
CA THR A 196 7.73 16.98 12.20
C THR A 196 6.27 16.52 12.11
N CYS A 197 5.98 15.38 11.46
CA CYS A 197 4.65 14.78 11.46
C CYS A 197 4.17 14.37 12.87
N PHE A 198 5.07 14.28 13.84
CA PHE A 198 4.76 13.95 15.23
C PHE A 198 4.65 15.19 16.14
N ASP A 199 4.90 16.39 15.65
CA ASP A 199 4.73 17.62 16.42
C ASP A 199 3.24 17.86 16.75
N LEU A 200 2.97 18.62 17.82
CA LEU A 200 1.61 19.09 18.14
C LEU A 200 1.24 20.26 17.24
N LEU A 201 0.09 20.15 16.55
CA LEU A 201 -0.58 21.28 15.93
C LEU A 201 -1.49 21.95 16.96
N ARG A 202 -1.79 23.24 16.78
CA ARG A 202 -2.74 23.97 17.63
C ARG A 202 -4.16 23.38 17.64
N ALA A 203 -4.51 22.62 16.59
CA ALA A 203 -5.80 21.94 16.48
C ALA A 203 -5.82 20.56 17.17
N ASP A 204 -4.67 20.01 17.59
CA ASP A 204 -4.57 18.67 18.15
C ASP A 204 -4.67 18.64 19.69
N GLU A 205 -5.31 19.62 20.32
CA GLU A 205 -5.57 19.58 21.77
C GLU A 205 -6.88 18.82 22.06
N PRO A 206 -6.87 17.82 22.99
CA PRO A 206 -5.77 17.42 23.86
C PRO A 206 -4.76 16.47 23.20
N LYS A 207 -3.48 16.64 23.59
CA LYS A 207 -2.36 15.75 23.24
C LYS A 207 -2.70 14.27 23.50
N PRO A 208 -2.40 13.34 22.56
CA PRO A 208 -2.57 11.90 22.77
C PRO A 208 -1.84 11.38 24.01
N ALA A 209 -2.42 10.41 24.70
CA ALA A 209 -1.86 9.83 25.92
C ALA A 209 -0.47 9.21 25.69
N GLU A 210 -0.23 8.63 24.51
CA GLU A 210 1.04 7.99 24.16
C GLU A 210 2.07 8.93 23.52
N PHE A 211 1.77 10.23 23.36
CA PHE A 211 2.65 11.18 22.68
C PHE A 211 4.07 11.19 23.26
N ASP A 212 4.21 11.20 24.59
CA ASP A 212 5.52 11.21 25.25
C ASP A 212 6.27 9.87 25.11
N ILE A 213 5.55 8.78 24.78
CA ILE A 213 6.13 7.47 24.45
C ILE A 213 6.63 7.48 23.00
N TRP A 214 5.86 8.06 22.08
CA TRP A 214 6.27 8.23 20.69
C TRP A 214 7.53 9.09 20.57
N GLN A 215 7.56 10.25 21.23
CA GLN A 215 8.70 11.17 21.18
C GLN A 215 10.00 10.55 21.72
N LYS A 216 9.93 9.69 22.75
CA LYS A 216 11.11 9.00 23.32
C LYS A 216 11.73 7.94 22.40
N ASN A 217 10.95 7.36 21.48
CA ASN A 217 11.41 6.32 20.56
C ASN A 217 11.01 6.64 19.10
N LEU A 218 11.03 7.93 18.75
CA LEU A 218 10.50 8.44 17.49
C LEU A 218 11.09 7.79 16.23
N PRO A 219 12.41 7.49 16.15
CA PRO A 219 12.97 6.79 14.99
C PRO A 219 12.36 5.41 14.74
N ALA A 220 12.00 4.65 15.78
CA ALA A 220 11.37 3.33 15.63
C ALA A 220 9.95 3.44 15.07
N TYR A 221 9.17 4.45 15.50
CA TYR A 221 7.83 4.69 14.94
C TYR A 221 7.91 5.14 13.48
N ILE A 222 8.82 6.05 13.12
CA ILE A 222 9.01 6.47 11.73
C ILE A 222 9.42 5.28 10.86
N LYS A 223 10.41 4.48 11.29
CA LYS A 223 10.84 3.25 10.60
C LYS A 223 9.71 2.24 10.44
N PHE A 224 8.91 2.01 11.48
CA PHE A 224 7.74 1.13 11.42
C PHE A 224 6.71 1.64 10.40
N ILE A 225 6.29 2.90 10.48
CA ILE A 225 5.29 3.47 9.56
C ILE A 225 5.84 3.49 8.14
N ASN A 226 7.13 3.80 7.95
CA ASN A 226 7.73 3.89 6.62
C ASN A 226 7.81 2.55 5.89
N ALA A 227 7.88 1.44 6.63
CA ALA A 227 7.88 0.08 6.08
C ALA A 227 6.47 -0.46 5.74
N HIS A 228 5.39 0.09 6.30
CA HIS A 228 4.03 -0.45 6.12
C HIS A 228 3.16 0.41 5.18
N ASP A 229 2.07 -0.18 4.70
CA ASP A 229 0.96 0.57 4.10
C ASP A 229 0.30 1.46 5.16
N TYR A 230 -0.04 2.70 4.80
CA TYR A 230 -0.78 3.62 5.64
C TYR A 230 -1.91 4.30 4.84
N PHE A 231 -2.92 4.76 5.58
CA PHE A 231 -4.23 5.11 5.04
C PHE A 231 -4.95 6.09 5.97
N GLY A 232 -5.98 6.72 5.44
CA GLY A 232 -6.80 7.68 6.15
C GLY A 232 -8.08 8.00 5.40
N THR A 233 -8.86 8.90 5.99
CA THR A 233 -10.14 9.36 5.44
C THR A 233 -10.50 10.70 6.05
N THR A 234 -11.15 11.56 5.26
CA THR A 234 -11.82 12.78 5.74
C THR A 234 -13.27 12.51 6.13
N VAL A 235 -13.80 11.30 5.86
CA VAL A 235 -15.14 10.87 6.28
C VAL A 235 -15.22 10.83 7.81
N GLU A 236 -16.26 11.43 8.38
CA GLU A 236 -16.52 11.31 9.81
C GLU A 236 -16.84 9.86 10.19
N LEU A 237 -16.06 9.33 11.12
CA LEU A 237 -16.23 7.98 11.65
C LEU A 237 -16.47 8.08 13.15
N THR A 238 -17.42 7.29 13.65
CA THR A 238 -17.65 7.16 15.10
C THR A 238 -16.34 6.76 15.80
N GLU A 239 -16.15 7.21 17.04
CA GLU A 239 -14.95 6.90 17.82
C GLU A 239 -14.72 5.38 17.92
N SER A 240 -15.79 4.58 18.08
CA SER A 240 -15.70 3.12 18.08
C SER A 240 -15.35 2.53 16.70
N ALA A 241 -15.76 3.14 15.59
CA ALA A 241 -15.34 2.71 14.26
C ALA A 241 -13.85 3.00 14.07
N ARG A 242 -13.43 4.24 14.34
CA ARG A 242 -12.06 4.72 14.23
C ARG A 242 -11.09 3.89 15.11
N SER A 243 -11.34 3.81 16.41
CA SER A 243 -10.45 3.13 17.38
C SER A 243 -10.32 1.62 17.20
N LYS A 244 -11.40 0.91 16.84
CA LYS A 244 -11.39 -0.57 16.73
C LYS A 244 -10.96 -1.08 15.37
N ASN A 245 -11.08 -0.26 14.32
CA ASN A 245 -10.85 -0.70 12.95
C ASN A 245 -9.61 -0.10 12.30
N PHE A 246 -9.05 1.01 12.82
CA PHE A 246 -7.84 1.58 12.23
C PHE A 246 -6.71 0.56 12.22
N ALA A 247 -6.20 0.24 11.02
CA ALA A 247 -5.15 -0.72 10.79
C ALA A 247 -5.45 -2.13 11.38
N ALA A 248 -6.72 -2.54 11.45
CA ALA A 248 -7.11 -3.87 11.94
C ALA A 248 -6.54 -5.01 11.06
N ASP A 249 -6.52 -4.82 9.74
CA ASP A 249 -5.96 -5.74 8.74
C ASP A 249 -4.59 -5.25 8.25
N LEU A 250 -3.80 -4.59 9.10
CA LEU A 250 -2.46 -4.10 8.74
C LEU A 250 -1.58 -5.24 8.22
N ARG A 251 -1.08 -5.06 7.00
CA ARG A 251 -0.30 -6.07 6.29
C ARG A 251 1.09 -6.20 6.89
N GLU A 252 1.45 -7.41 7.32
CA GLU A 252 2.82 -7.75 7.71
C GLU A 252 3.74 -7.70 6.46
N VAL A 253 4.84 -6.93 6.54
CA VAL A 253 5.88 -6.78 5.52
C VAL A 253 7.16 -7.52 5.92
N ASN A 254 8.18 -7.51 5.05
CA ASN A 254 9.47 -8.12 5.36
C ASN A 254 10.10 -7.43 6.58
N GLY A 255 10.35 -8.19 7.65
CA GLY A 255 10.91 -7.66 8.90
C GLY A 255 9.89 -7.05 9.87
N SER A 256 8.58 -7.11 9.62
CA SER A 256 7.57 -6.54 10.54
C SER A 256 7.65 -7.05 11.97
N LEU A 257 8.10 -8.29 12.21
CA LEU A 257 8.30 -8.83 13.56
C LEU A 257 9.46 -8.15 14.30
N ASP A 258 10.50 -7.74 13.58
CA ASP A 258 11.65 -7.05 14.15
C ASP A 258 11.32 -5.57 14.36
N LEU A 259 10.59 -4.96 13.41
CA LEU A 259 10.01 -3.62 13.56
C LEU A 259 9.03 -3.55 14.75
N GLN A 260 8.22 -4.59 14.99
CA GLN A 260 7.35 -4.68 16.16
C GLN A 260 8.15 -4.76 17.47
N GLN A 261 9.31 -5.44 17.45
CA GLN A 261 10.18 -5.54 18.63
C GLN A 261 10.86 -4.19 18.97
N ASP A 262 11.30 -3.42 17.97
CA ASP A 262 11.88 -2.08 18.13
C ASP A 262 10.92 -1.07 18.82
N LEU A 263 9.61 -1.37 18.87
CA LEU A 263 8.55 -0.51 19.43
C LEU A 263 8.18 -0.83 20.89
N THR A 264 8.72 -1.92 21.45
CA THR A 264 8.43 -2.38 22.81
C THR A 264 9.06 -1.46 23.86
N ILE A 265 8.36 -1.20 24.98
CA ILE A 265 8.85 -0.28 26.03
C ILE A 265 9.06 -0.93 27.41
N ASN A 266 8.70 -2.21 27.57
CA ASN A 266 8.88 -2.97 28.80
C ASN A 266 8.96 -4.49 28.52
N ASP A 267 9.35 -5.27 29.53
CA ASP A 267 9.55 -6.71 29.40
C ASP A 267 8.26 -7.47 29.03
N GLU A 268 7.09 -7.00 29.47
CA GLU A 268 5.78 -7.58 29.11
C GLU A 268 5.51 -7.48 27.60
N GLU A 269 5.82 -6.32 27.00
CA GLU A 269 5.70 -6.11 25.56
C GLU A 269 6.72 -6.90 24.75
N VAL A 270 7.95 -7.03 25.26
CA VAL A 270 8.99 -7.91 24.69
C VAL A 270 8.55 -9.37 24.72
N GLN A 271 7.95 -9.82 25.83
CA GLN A 271 7.39 -11.17 25.93
C GLN A 271 6.25 -11.36 24.92
N ALA A 272 5.28 -10.46 24.86
CA ALA A 272 4.16 -10.54 23.93
C ALA A 272 4.60 -10.56 22.46
N ALA A 273 5.60 -9.75 22.08
CA ALA A 273 6.18 -9.77 20.73
C ALA A 273 6.84 -11.12 20.40
N ASN A 274 7.57 -11.70 21.37
CA ASN A 274 8.22 -13.01 21.19
C ASN A 274 7.23 -14.18 21.18
N GLU A 275 6.14 -14.12 21.96
CA GLU A 275 5.05 -15.10 21.89
C GLU A 275 4.35 -15.04 20.53
N TYR A 276 4.08 -13.83 20.01
CA TYR A 276 3.52 -13.64 18.68
C TYR A 276 4.45 -14.19 17.58
N ARG A 277 5.75 -13.86 17.61
CA ARG A 277 6.76 -14.40 16.68
C ARG A 277 6.76 -15.93 16.66
N LYS A 278 6.73 -16.58 17.83
CA LYS A 278 6.63 -18.05 17.95
C LYS A 278 5.32 -18.60 17.38
N ALA A 279 4.19 -17.96 17.68
CA ALA A 279 2.88 -18.39 17.17
C ALA A 279 2.77 -18.27 15.64
N ILE A 280 3.32 -17.20 15.06
CA ILE A 280 3.42 -17.02 13.60
C ILE A 280 4.36 -18.06 12.96
N GLN A 281 5.47 -18.42 13.59
CA GLN A 281 6.32 -19.50 13.09
C GLN A 281 5.57 -20.84 13.02
N VAL A 282 4.90 -21.24 14.11
CA VAL A 282 4.07 -22.47 14.15
C VAL A 282 2.97 -22.44 13.10
N TYR A 283 2.42 -21.27 12.80
CA TYR A 283 1.43 -21.07 11.75
C TYR A 283 2.01 -21.30 10.35
N LEU A 284 3.16 -20.70 10.03
CA LEU A 284 3.85 -20.86 8.75
C LEU A 284 4.25 -22.31 8.48
N GLU A 285 4.79 -23.01 9.49
CA GLU A 285 5.11 -24.45 9.45
C GLU A 285 3.87 -25.30 9.12
N LYS A 286 2.71 -24.96 9.70
CA LYS A 286 1.46 -25.71 9.50
C LYS A 286 0.77 -25.43 8.18
N MET A 287 0.94 -24.26 7.57
CA MET A 287 0.23 -23.94 6.31
C MET A 287 0.62 -24.86 5.15
N GLN A 288 1.86 -25.33 5.12
CA GLN A 288 2.35 -26.22 4.05
C GLN A 288 1.76 -27.65 4.12
N THR A 289 1.25 -28.06 5.29
CA THR A 289 0.92 -29.47 5.57
C THR A 289 -0.49 -29.69 6.09
N TYR A 290 -1.06 -28.74 6.85
CA TYR A 290 -2.34 -28.90 7.54
C TYR A 290 -3.14 -27.57 7.58
N PRO A 291 -3.83 -27.18 6.48
CA PRO A 291 -4.50 -25.88 6.38
C PRO A 291 -5.45 -25.56 7.54
N ASN A 292 -6.25 -26.52 8.01
CA ASN A 292 -7.16 -26.33 9.15
C ASN A 292 -6.41 -26.12 10.48
N ALA A 293 -5.29 -26.81 10.69
CA ALA A 293 -4.45 -26.62 11.88
C ALA A 293 -3.69 -25.28 11.82
N ALA A 294 -3.38 -24.80 10.61
CA ALA A 294 -2.79 -23.50 10.38
C ALA A 294 -3.79 -22.37 10.68
N LYS A 295 -5.04 -22.44 10.21
CA LYS A 295 -6.10 -21.47 10.60
C LYS A 295 -6.21 -21.33 12.13
N LYS A 296 -6.20 -22.45 12.86
CA LYS A 296 -6.23 -22.44 14.34
C LYS A 296 -4.97 -21.80 14.94
N ALA A 297 -3.79 -22.01 14.36
CA ALA A 297 -2.54 -21.37 14.80
C ALA A 297 -2.55 -19.85 14.55
N LEU A 298 -3.05 -19.40 13.39
CA LEU A 298 -3.22 -17.96 13.10
C LEU A 298 -4.21 -17.31 14.05
N ALA A 299 -5.35 -17.95 14.32
CA ALA A 299 -6.33 -17.42 15.28
C ALA A 299 -5.72 -17.28 16.70
N ALA A 300 -4.91 -18.26 17.13
CA ALA A 300 -4.18 -18.17 18.39
C ALA A 300 -3.14 -17.04 18.38
N ALA A 301 -2.40 -16.83 17.27
CA ALA A 301 -1.47 -15.72 17.12
C ALA A 301 -2.18 -14.35 17.15
N LYS A 302 -3.29 -14.20 16.42
CA LYS A 302 -4.13 -12.99 16.40
C LYS A 302 -4.71 -12.65 17.78
N ALA A 303 -4.90 -13.63 18.67
CA ALA A 303 -5.41 -13.42 20.03
C ALA A 303 -4.36 -12.87 21.02
N ILE A 304 -3.07 -12.87 20.68
CA ILE A 304 -2.01 -12.33 21.54
C ILE A 304 -2.10 -10.80 21.55
N LYS A 305 -2.29 -10.21 22.74
CA LYS A 305 -2.37 -8.75 22.91
C LYS A 305 -1.00 -8.13 22.66
N ARG A 306 -0.92 -7.23 21.67
CA ARG A 306 0.29 -6.49 21.29
C ARG A 306 0.11 -4.98 21.51
N PRO A 307 0.18 -4.46 22.75
CA PRO A 307 -0.08 -3.04 23.01
C PRO A 307 0.93 -2.11 22.34
N HIS A 308 2.17 -2.58 22.09
CA HIS A 308 3.15 -1.88 21.25
C HIS A 308 2.66 -1.66 19.81
N LEU A 309 2.03 -2.67 19.20
CA LEU A 309 1.48 -2.57 17.85
C LEU A 309 0.28 -1.63 17.82
N GLU A 310 -0.64 -1.75 18.78
CA GLU A 310 -1.80 -0.84 18.87
C GLU A 310 -1.38 0.62 19.09
N ARG A 311 -0.32 0.85 19.88
CA ARG A 311 0.32 2.17 20.04
C ARG A 311 0.98 2.67 18.75
N ALA A 312 1.57 1.78 17.96
CA ALA A 312 2.17 2.11 16.66
C ALA A 312 1.12 2.39 15.57
N LYS A 313 -0.04 1.74 15.61
CA LYS A 313 -1.20 2.09 14.78
C LYS A 313 -1.72 3.49 15.09
N ARG A 314 -1.81 3.87 16.37
CA ARG A 314 -2.16 5.25 16.77
C ARG A 314 -1.09 6.27 16.36
N ALA A 315 0.19 5.91 16.45
CA ALA A 315 1.29 6.73 15.92
C ALA A 315 1.20 6.91 14.39
N MET A 316 0.85 5.86 13.64
CA MET A 316 0.59 5.92 12.20
C MET A 316 -0.56 6.89 11.90
N GLN A 317 -1.71 6.72 12.54
CA GLN A 317 -2.88 7.59 12.37
C GLN A 317 -2.56 9.06 12.70
N TRP A 318 -1.76 9.31 13.73
CA TRP A 318 -1.30 10.64 14.08
C TRP A 318 -0.41 11.23 12.99
N ALA A 319 0.66 10.52 12.61
CA ALA A 319 1.64 11.01 11.65
C ALA A 319 1.05 11.22 10.23
N THR A 320 -0.01 10.50 9.86
CA THR A 320 -0.62 10.64 8.54
C THR A 320 -1.71 11.71 8.45
N ARG A 321 -2.11 12.37 9.55
CA ARG A 321 -3.15 13.42 9.53
C ARG A 321 -2.82 14.62 8.64
N HIS A 322 -1.54 14.79 8.27
CA HIS A 322 -1.11 15.81 7.31
C HIS A 322 -1.54 15.51 5.86
N ILE A 323 -1.76 14.23 5.52
CA ILE A 323 -2.33 13.80 4.24
C ILE A 323 -3.83 14.10 4.19
N ASN A 324 -4.55 13.97 5.31
CA ASN A 324 -5.92 14.49 5.43
C ASN A 324 -5.96 16.00 5.16
N ARG A 325 -5.13 16.80 5.86
CA ARG A 325 -5.04 18.26 5.64
C ARG A 325 -4.72 18.62 4.18
N LEU A 326 -3.83 17.84 3.55
CA LEU A 326 -3.47 18.00 2.14
C LEU A 326 -4.64 17.67 1.19
N ALA A 327 -5.45 16.65 1.51
CA ALA A 327 -6.64 16.26 0.76
C ALA A 327 -7.77 17.28 0.94
N GLU A 328 -8.06 17.70 2.18
CA GLU A 328 -9.06 18.74 2.52
C GLU A 328 -8.76 20.07 1.82
N ALA A 329 -7.48 20.45 1.73
CA ALA A 329 -7.07 21.66 1.01
C ALA A 329 -7.12 21.53 -0.52
N LYS A 330 -7.10 20.30 -1.05
CA LYS A 330 -7.19 20.03 -2.50
C LYS A 330 -8.62 19.90 -2.99
N PHE A 331 -9.44 19.24 -2.18
CA PHE A 331 -10.82 18.88 -2.46
C PHE A 331 -11.72 19.46 -1.36
N PRO A 332 -11.84 20.80 -1.29
CA PRO A 332 -12.73 21.43 -0.33
C PRO A 332 -14.15 20.91 -0.51
N ASP A 333 -14.84 20.69 0.59
CA ASP A 333 -16.23 20.20 0.66
C ASP A 333 -16.48 18.78 0.10
N GLN A 334 -15.44 18.05 -0.35
CA GLN A 334 -15.55 16.65 -0.81
C GLN A 334 -15.01 15.67 0.23
N LYS A 335 -15.66 14.51 0.36
CA LYS A 335 -15.10 13.40 1.14
C LYS A 335 -13.96 12.72 0.35
N VAL A 336 -12.91 12.32 1.06
CA VAL A 336 -11.74 11.63 0.49
C VAL A 336 -11.37 10.45 1.37
N ASN A 337 -11.30 9.26 0.77
CA ASN A 337 -10.69 8.08 1.35
C ASN A 337 -9.32 7.88 0.68
N TRP A 338 -8.27 7.56 1.42
CA TRP A 338 -6.95 7.42 0.80
C TRP A 338 -6.08 6.33 1.44
N PHE A 339 -5.20 5.76 0.63
CA PHE A 339 -4.21 4.78 1.06
C PHE A 339 -2.95 4.85 0.20
N THR A 340 -1.81 4.43 0.75
CA THR A 340 -0.65 4.03 -0.04
C THR A 340 -0.74 2.55 -0.36
N ALA A 341 -0.39 2.16 -1.58
CA ALA A 341 0.02 0.80 -1.87
C ALA A 341 1.56 0.77 -1.89
N SER A 342 2.15 0.07 -0.92
CA SER A 342 3.58 -0.20 -0.82
C SER A 342 3.86 -1.61 -1.36
N PRO A 343 4.25 -1.75 -2.64
CA PRO A 343 4.89 -2.95 -3.15
C PRO A 343 6.39 -2.91 -2.79
N ASP A 344 6.69 -2.71 -1.50
CA ASP A 344 8.03 -2.53 -0.93
C ASP A 344 8.89 -1.35 -1.49
N ILE A 345 8.57 -0.75 -2.65
CA ILE A 345 9.30 0.39 -3.23
C ILE A 345 8.63 1.72 -2.87
N ARG A 346 9.23 2.44 -1.91
CA ARG A 346 9.34 3.90 -2.06
C ARG A 346 10.48 4.14 -3.01
N SER A 347 10.17 4.58 -4.22
CA SER A 347 11.25 4.96 -5.12
C SER A 347 11.84 6.27 -4.63
N TYR A 348 13.06 6.50 -5.06
CA TYR A 348 13.96 7.44 -4.45
C TYR A 348 13.39 8.87 -4.41
N HIS A 349 12.52 9.24 -5.36
CA HIS A 349 11.92 10.58 -5.45
C HIS A 349 10.38 10.63 -5.43
N LEU A 350 9.67 9.52 -5.20
CA LEU A 350 8.22 9.47 -5.48
C LEU A 350 7.44 8.56 -4.52
N ALA A 351 6.55 9.17 -3.73
CA ALA A 351 5.44 8.47 -3.10
C ALA A 351 4.14 8.72 -3.89
N VAL A 352 3.31 7.67 -4.02
CA VAL A 352 1.98 7.75 -4.63
C VAL A 352 0.94 7.44 -3.57
N VAL A 353 0.07 8.40 -3.29
CA VAL A 353 -1.11 8.21 -2.44
C VAL A 353 -2.32 8.07 -3.35
N HIS A 354 -3.02 6.94 -3.25
CA HIS A 354 -4.29 6.70 -3.92
C HIS A 354 -5.40 7.42 -3.15
N MET A 355 -6.04 8.40 -3.77
CA MET A 355 -7.15 9.17 -3.22
C MET A 355 -8.43 8.82 -3.99
N LEU A 356 -9.44 8.38 -3.25
CA LEU A 356 -10.79 8.09 -3.73
C LEU A 356 -11.65 9.27 -3.29
N VAL A 357 -12.14 10.05 -4.25
CA VAL A 357 -12.79 11.35 -4.02
C VAL A 357 -14.26 11.26 -4.41
N GLU A 358 -15.15 11.68 -3.51
CA GLU A 358 -16.59 11.74 -3.76
C GLU A 358 -16.88 12.78 -4.86
N GLU A 359 -17.60 12.40 -5.91
CA GLU A 359 -18.06 13.34 -6.92
C GLU A 359 -19.27 14.11 -6.41
N ASN A 360 -19.22 15.44 -6.54
CA ASN A 360 -20.40 16.27 -6.36
C ASN A 360 -21.44 15.91 -7.43
N ALA A 361 -22.73 16.07 -7.14
CA ALA A 361 -23.83 15.62 -8.01
C ALA A 361 -23.72 16.10 -9.48
N GLU A 362 -23.17 17.29 -9.72
CA GLU A 362 -22.91 17.86 -11.05
C GLU A 362 -21.88 17.08 -11.88
N GLY A 363 -20.97 16.32 -11.23
CA GLY A 363 -19.99 15.45 -11.90
C GLY A 363 -20.57 14.11 -12.33
N VAL A 364 -21.55 13.60 -11.60
CA VAL A 364 -22.13 12.26 -11.84
C VAL A 364 -22.90 12.21 -13.16
N GLU A 365 -23.61 13.27 -13.54
CA GLU A 365 -24.28 13.37 -14.84
C GLU A 365 -23.29 13.37 -16.01
N ALA A 366 -22.11 13.99 -15.86
CA ALA A 366 -21.06 13.98 -16.89
C ALA A 366 -20.36 12.61 -16.99
N GLY A 367 -20.14 11.92 -15.87
CA GLY A 367 -19.51 10.60 -15.84
C GLY A 367 -20.36 9.50 -16.47
N LEU A 368 -21.69 9.56 -16.28
CA LEU A 368 -22.62 8.60 -16.90
C LEU A 368 -22.59 8.65 -18.44
N HIS A 369 -22.47 9.84 -19.03
CA HIS A 369 -22.37 9.98 -20.49
C HIS A 369 -21.00 9.56 -21.06
N ALA A 370 -19.91 9.69 -20.28
CA ALA A 370 -18.57 9.34 -20.74
C ALA A 370 -18.36 7.82 -20.96
N PHE A 371 -19.13 6.96 -20.28
CA PHE A 371 -19.10 5.51 -20.51
C PHE A 371 -19.96 5.08 -21.72
N ASP A 372 -21.07 5.77 -22.00
CA ASP A 372 -21.87 5.53 -23.22
C ASP A 372 -21.12 5.96 -24.49
N ASP A 373 -20.35 7.05 -24.45
CA ASP A 373 -19.56 7.53 -25.60
C ASP A 373 -18.27 6.71 -25.85
N ALA A 374 -17.80 5.91 -24.87
CA ALA A 374 -16.59 5.09 -25.04
C ALA A 374 -16.79 3.93 -26.04
N ASP A 375 -18.01 3.39 -26.15
CA ASP A 375 -18.39 2.38 -27.14
C ASP A 375 -18.71 2.99 -28.54
N ALA A 376 -18.81 4.31 -28.65
CA ALA A 376 -19.05 5.01 -29.91
C ALA A 376 -17.75 5.41 -30.67
N GLY A 377 -16.58 5.06 -30.11
CA GLY A 377 -15.27 5.61 -30.50
C GLY A 377 -14.44 4.83 -31.53
N GLU A 378 -14.83 3.64 -31.96
CA GLU A 378 -14.15 2.96 -33.07
C GLU A 378 -14.52 3.60 -34.42
N HIS A 379 -13.68 4.53 -34.91
CA HIS A 379 -13.27 4.75 -36.32
C HIS A 379 -12.69 6.16 -36.56
N ALA A 380 -11.48 6.44 -36.08
CA ALA A 380 -10.67 7.58 -36.52
C ALA A 380 -9.36 7.09 -37.18
N ILE A 381 -9.33 7.14 -38.51
CA ILE A 381 -8.29 6.56 -39.37
C ILE A 381 -6.96 7.32 -39.28
N LEU A 382 -5.86 6.58 -39.40
CA LEU A 382 -4.50 7.09 -39.62
C LEU A 382 -4.43 8.16 -40.72
N ALA A 383 -4.00 9.37 -40.35
CA ALA A 383 -3.48 10.36 -41.31
C ALA A 383 -2.26 11.07 -40.70
N VAL A 384 -1.08 10.72 -41.20
CA VAL A 384 0.22 11.34 -40.88
C VAL A 384 0.52 12.41 -41.93
N PRO A 385 1.00 13.60 -41.54
CA PRO A 385 1.82 14.47 -42.39
C PRO A 385 3.30 14.04 -42.35
#